data_AF-A0A847PS69-F1
#
_entry.id   AF-A0A847PS69-F1
#
_cell.length_a   1.000
_cell.length_b   1.000
_cell.length_c   1.000
_cell.angle_alpha   90.00
_cell.angle_beta   90.00
_cell.angle_gamma   90.00
#
_symmetry.space_group_name_H-M   'P 1'
#
loop_
_entity.id
_entity.type
_entity.pdbx_description
1 polymer ?
#
loop_
_entity_poly.entity_id
_entity_poly.type
_entity_poly.pdbx_seq_one_letter_code
_entity_poly.pdbx_strand_id
1 'polypeptide(L)'
;MSPEGLLFIRNDFTATSYEQFELVFGDIFLPDTAQELLLKDKALLLMVYRKGTQNLLLSELRMDTKFMLDLPHGEYLFFIFILEAATDSLLDSNIHAIGFRSKKYSNDPELETFYLNYPVDIWEFVDLSPIDIKRGGPYYISSIVVNVENVPDCSILFSELLREDESPPPL
;
A
#
# COMPACT_ATOMS: atom_id res chain seq x y z
N MET A 1 -20.37 -3.79 -14.51
CA MET A 1 -19.15 -4.39 -15.09
C MET A 1 -18.03 -3.46 -14.71
N SER A 2 -17.05 -3.93 -13.92
CA SER A 2 -15.84 -3.13 -13.68
C SER A 2 -15.17 -2.88 -15.02
N PRO A 3 -14.68 -1.66 -15.34
CA PRO A 3 -13.81 -1.49 -16.50
C PRO A 3 -12.67 -2.52 -16.43
N GLU A 4 -12.42 -3.22 -17.53
CA GLU A 4 -11.40 -4.26 -17.62
C GLU A 4 -10.07 -3.72 -17.05
N GLY A 5 -9.53 -4.36 -16.01
CA GLY A 5 -8.27 -3.95 -15.36
C GLY A 5 -8.39 -3.11 -14.06
N LEU A 6 -9.60 -2.80 -13.58
CA LEU A 6 -9.80 -2.16 -12.27
C LEU A 6 -10.45 -3.11 -11.24
N LEU A 7 -9.81 -3.30 -10.09
CA LEU A 7 -10.35 -4.01 -8.93
C LEU A 7 -11.01 -3.02 -7.98
N PHE A 8 -12.32 -3.11 -7.82
CA PHE A 8 -13.02 -2.37 -6.78
C PHE A 8 -12.90 -3.09 -5.44
N ILE A 9 -12.25 -2.46 -4.47
CA ILE A 9 -12.06 -2.98 -3.13
C ILE A 9 -13.13 -2.36 -2.24
N ARG A 10 -14.00 -3.22 -1.68
CA ARG A 10 -15.07 -2.77 -0.79
C ARG A 10 -14.44 -2.25 0.51
N ASN A 11 -14.83 -1.04 0.87
CA ASN A 11 -14.46 -0.48 2.15
C ASN A 11 -15.23 -1.17 3.31
N ASP A 12 -14.49 -1.63 4.33
CA ASP A 12 -14.98 -2.18 5.59
C ASP A 12 -14.70 -1.27 6.82
N PHE A 13 -14.08 -0.11 6.62
CA PHE A 13 -13.95 0.94 7.63
C PHE A 13 -15.34 1.29 8.19
N THR A 14 -15.52 1.12 9.50
CA THR A 14 -16.72 1.58 10.21
C THR A 14 -16.70 3.11 10.27
N ALA A 15 -17.29 3.73 9.25
CA ALA A 15 -17.53 5.15 9.22
C ALA A 15 -18.68 5.53 10.16
N THR A 16 -18.58 6.66 10.85
CA THR A 16 -19.76 7.26 11.47
C THR A 16 -20.73 7.70 10.37
N SER A 17 -22.03 7.70 10.63
CA SER A 17 -23.11 7.87 9.63
C SER A 17 -23.10 9.18 8.82
N TYR A 18 -22.11 10.05 9.03
CA TYR A 18 -21.95 11.36 8.40
C TYR A 18 -20.58 11.57 7.72
N GLU A 19 -19.69 10.58 7.72
CA GLU A 19 -18.41 10.72 7.02
C GLU A 19 -18.64 10.72 5.50
N GLN A 20 -18.12 11.75 4.85
CA GLN A 20 -18.05 11.82 3.39
C GLN A 20 -16.89 10.94 2.93
N PHE A 21 -17.12 10.24 1.82
CA PHE A 21 -16.13 9.35 1.23
C PHE A 21 -15.56 9.96 -0.04
N GLU A 22 -14.31 9.62 -0.33
CA GLU A 22 -13.58 10.05 -1.52
C GLU A 22 -13.05 8.82 -2.25
N LEU A 23 -13.09 8.89 -3.58
CA LEU A 23 -12.53 7.84 -4.42
C LEU A 23 -11.00 7.93 -4.46
N VAL A 24 -10.38 6.79 -4.17
CA VAL A 24 -8.93 6.61 -4.21
C VAL A 24 -8.62 5.54 -5.25
N PHE A 25 -7.77 5.90 -6.21
CA PHE A 25 -7.28 5.02 -7.26
C PHE A 25 -5.83 4.67 -6.98
N GLY A 26 -5.51 3.38 -7.08
CA GLY A 26 -4.20 2.85 -6.81
C GLY A 26 -3.60 2.14 -8.01
N ASP A 27 -2.32 2.35 -8.23
CA ASP A 27 -1.51 1.64 -9.21
C ASP A 27 -0.28 1.02 -8.55
N ILE A 28 0.17 -0.11 -9.08
CA ILE A 28 1.26 -0.90 -8.52
C ILE A 28 2.35 -1.04 -9.56
N PHE A 29 3.51 -0.46 -9.27
CA PHE A 29 4.71 -0.69 -10.03
C PHE A 29 5.53 -1.82 -9.39
N LEU A 30 5.72 -2.90 -10.15
CA LEU A 30 6.55 -4.05 -9.77
C LEU A 30 7.82 -4.03 -10.64
N PRO A 31 9.00 -3.72 -10.07
CA PRO A 31 10.27 -3.94 -10.75
C PRO A 31 10.47 -5.43 -11.06
N ASP A 32 11.28 -5.77 -12.07
CA ASP A 32 11.54 -7.15 -12.49
C ASP A 32 11.90 -8.08 -11.32
N THR A 33 12.71 -7.59 -10.38
CA THR A 33 13.11 -8.33 -9.17
C THR A 33 11.95 -8.71 -8.25
N ALA A 34 10.88 -7.90 -8.23
CA ALA A 34 9.65 -8.19 -7.49
C ALA A 34 8.68 -9.03 -8.32
N GLN A 35 8.64 -8.85 -9.65
CA GLN A 35 7.82 -9.67 -10.55
C GLN A 35 8.26 -11.14 -10.52
N GLU A 36 9.57 -11.41 -10.50
CA GLU A 36 10.11 -12.77 -10.40
C GLU A 36 9.66 -13.51 -9.14
N LEU A 37 9.37 -12.79 -8.05
CA LEU A 37 8.85 -13.38 -6.81
C LEU A 37 7.42 -13.89 -7.00
N LEU A 38 6.60 -13.19 -7.79
CA LEU A 38 5.19 -13.53 -8.01
C LEU A 38 4.96 -14.72 -8.93
N LEU A 39 6.00 -15.19 -9.62
CA LEU A 39 5.99 -16.44 -10.37
C LEU A 39 6.05 -17.69 -9.46
N LYS A 40 6.23 -17.52 -8.15
CA LYS A 40 6.47 -18.61 -7.17
C LYS A 40 5.40 -18.64 -6.07
N ASP A 41 4.19 -19.12 -6.36
CA ASP A 41 3.12 -19.33 -5.36
C ASP A 41 2.98 -18.20 -4.31
N LYS A 42 3.01 -16.95 -4.76
CA LYS A 42 2.87 -15.76 -3.89
C LYS A 42 1.54 -15.06 -4.10
N ALA A 43 1.07 -14.39 -3.05
CA ALA A 43 -0.09 -13.51 -3.08
C ALA A 43 0.35 -12.04 -2.97
N LEU A 44 -0.36 -11.14 -3.65
CA LEU A 44 -0.26 -9.71 -3.40
C LEU A 44 -1.36 -9.27 -2.45
N LEU A 45 -1.00 -8.51 -1.42
CA LEU A 45 -1.94 -8.02 -0.45
C LEU A 45 -1.83 -6.51 -0.30
N LEU A 46 -2.94 -5.79 -0.47
CA LEU A 46 -3.09 -4.41 -0.04
C LEU A 46 -3.42 -4.35 1.44
N MET A 47 -2.73 -3.47 2.15
CA MET A 47 -3.07 -3.03 3.48
C MET A 47 -3.29 -1.52 3.48
N VAL A 48 -4.46 -1.09 3.94
CA VAL A 48 -4.78 0.33 4.15
C VAL A 48 -5.03 0.52 5.64
N TYR A 49 -4.24 1.38 6.27
CA TYR A 49 -4.34 1.68 7.70
C TYR A 49 -4.80 3.12 7.90
N ARG A 50 -5.88 3.33 8.65
CA ARG A 50 -6.41 4.67 8.98
C ARG A 50 -5.82 5.14 10.32
N LYS A 51 -4.97 6.16 10.28
CA LYS A 51 -4.35 6.72 11.50
C LYS A 51 -5.41 7.24 12.47
N GLY A 52 -5.12 7.14 13.77
CA GLY A 52 -5.97 7.62 14.85
C GLY A 52 -7.25 6.80 15.11
N THR A 53 -7.55 5.76 14.32
CA THR A 53 -8.76 4.94 14.51
C THR A 53 -8.50 3.45 14.67
N GLN A 54 -7.22 3.01 14.64
CA GLN A 54 -6.79 1.60 14.67
C GLN A 54 -7.48 0.70 13.63
N ASN A 55 -8.11 1.29 12.62
CA ASN A 55 -8.83 0.51 11.61
C ASN A 55 -7.88 0.10 10.49
N LEU A 56 -8.06 -1.12 10.02
CA LEU A 56 -7.25 -1.75 8.99
C LEU A 56 -8.16 -2.39 7.94
N LEU A 57 -7.87 -2.11 6.68
CA LEU A 57 -8.47 -2.80 5.54
C LEU A 57 -7.40 -3.66 4.87
N LEU A 58 -7.75 -4.92 4.60
CA LEU A 58 -6.89 -5.89 3.93
C LEU A 58 -7.61 -6.43 2.68
N SER A 59 -6.93 -6.42 1.54
CA SER A 59 -7.49 -6.95 0.30
C SER A 59 -6.42 -7.61 -0.55
N GLU A 60 -6.69 -8.81 -1.04
CA GLU A 60 -5.83 -9.44 -2.04
C GLU A 60 -5.90 -8.64 -3.36
N LEU A 61 -4.76 -8.46 -4.00
CA LEU A 61 -4.61 -7.80 -5.29
C LEU A 61 -4.21 -8.84 -6.34
N ARG A 62 -4.60 -8.57 -7.59
CA ARG A 62 -4.11 -9.34 -8.75
C ARG A 62 -2.97 -8.56 -9.42
N MET A 63 -2.02 -9.28 -9.99
CA MET A 63 -1.02 -8.66 -10.88
C MET A 63 -1.72 -7.88 -12.00
N ASP A 64 -1.08 -6.79 -12.43
CA ASP A 64 -1.52 -5.92 -13.53
C ASP A 64 -2.90 -5.26 -13.35
N THR A 65 -3.42 -5.25 -12.12
CA THR A 65 -4.73 -4.71 -11.81
C THR A 65 -4.61 -3.44 -10.96
N LYS A 66 -5.13 -2.33 -11.50
CA LYS A 66 -5.30 -1.10 -10.72
C LYS A 66 -6.39 -1.33 -9.69
N PHE A 67 -6.34 -0.66 -8.54
CA PHE A 67 -7.39 -0.76 -7.53
C PHE A 67 -8.14 0.55 -7.33
N MET A 68 -9.39 0.45 -6.89
CA MET A 68 -10.22 1.58 -6.51
C MET A 68 -10.84 1.30 -5.14
N LEU A 69 -10.73 2.28 -4.24
CA LEU A 69 -11.29 2.28 -2.91
C LEU A 69 -12.19 3.51 -2.75
N ASP A 70 -13.18 3.39 -1.88
CA ASP A 70 -13.98 4.52 -1.41
C ASP A 70 -13.65 4.72 0.07
N LEU A 71 -12.89 5.76 0.43
CA LEU A 71 -12.38 5.94 1.80
C LEU A 71 -13.01 7.17 2.46
N PRO A 72 -13.40 7.11 3.75
CA PRO A 72 -13.84 8.30 4.47
C PRO A 72 -12.68 9.29 4.64
N HIS A 73 -12.98 10.55 4.97
CA HIS A 73 -11.93 11.53 5.26
C HIS A 73 -11.03 11.09 6.43
N GLY A 74 -9.74 11.32 6.32
CA GLY A 74 -8.75 10.94 7.33
C GLY A 74 -7.35 10.76 6.78
N GLU A 75 -6.41 10.43 7.66
CA GLU A 75 -5.01 10.15 7.30
C GLU A 75 -4.79 8.64 7.16
N TYR A 76 -4.17 8.23 6.05
CA TYR A 76 -4.02 6.83 5.68
C TYR A 76 -2.59 6.46 5.31
N LEU A 77 -2.17 5.27 5.71
CA LEU A 77 -0.98 4.60 5.19
C LEU A 77 -1.41 3.46 4.25
N PHE A 78 -0.69 3.32 3.14
CA PHE A 78 -0.92 2.28 2.14
C PHE A 78 0.33 1.44 2.01
N PHE A 79 0.17 0.13 2.15
CA PHE A 79 1.24 -0.84 1.97
C PHE A 79 0.77 -1.97 1.06
N ILE A 80 1.69 -2.49 0.26
CA ILE A 80 1.46 -3.69 -0.55
C ILE A 80 2.44 -4.75 -0.08
N PHE A 81 2.04 -6.00 0.01
CA PHE A 81 2.91 -7.10 0.41
C PHE A 81 2.92 -8.18 -0.64
N ILE A 82 4.11 -8.73 -0.91
CA ILE A 82 4.25 -10.02 -1.58
C ILE A 82 4.50 -11.06 -0.50
N LEU A 83 3.56 -11.99 -0.38
CA LEU A 83 3.45 -12.97 0.71
C LEU A 83 3.45 -14.40 0.14
N GLU A 84 3.79 -15.39 0.96
CA GLU A 84 3.57 -16.79 0.60
C GLU A 84 2.07 -17.08 0.52
N ALA A 85 1.58 -17.68 -0.57
CA ALA A 85 0.16 -17.99 -0.70
C ALA A 85 -0.28 -19.17 0.19
N ALA A 86 0.67 -19.97 0.69
CA ALA A 86 0.42 -21.24 1.39
C ALA A 86 0.17 -21.11 2.90
N THR A 87 0.09 -19.88 3.44
CA THR A 87 -0.06 -19.66 4.89
C THR A 87 -1.44 -19.11 5.24
N ASP A 88 -2.10 -19.72 6.21
CA ASP A 88 -3.48 -19.39 6.64
C ASP A 88 -3.59 -18.03 7.35
N SER A 89 -2.46 -17.40 7.69
CA SER A 89 -2.41 -16.15 8.45
C SER A 89 -1.27 -15.26 7.97
N LEU A 90 -1.54 -13.96 7.92
CA LEU A 90 -0.56 -12.91 7.61
C LEU A 90 0.64 -12.90 8.55
N LEU A 91 0.41 -13.23 9.83
CA LEU A 91 1.44 -13.26 10.86
C LEU A 91 2.40 -14.45 10.69
N ASP A 92 1.93 -15.51 10.03
CA ASP A 92 2.69 -16.72 9.77
C ASP A 92 3.30 -16.72 8.35
N SER A 93 2.93 -15.74 7.52
CA SER A 93 3.46 -15.57 6.18
C SER A 93 4.82 -14.85 6.20
N ASN A 94 5.75 -15.34 5.39
CA ASN A 94 6.96 -14.59 5.09
C ASN A 94 6.66 -13.44 4.12
N ILE A 95 7.09 -12.24 4.47
CA ILE A 95 7.04 -11.06 3.60
C ILE A 95 8.28 -11.04 2.72
N HIS A 96 8.09 -11.17 1.41
CA HIS A 96 9.19 -11.16 0.43
C HIS A 96 9.43 -9.77 -0.16
N ALA A 97 8.38 -8.98 -0.32
CA ALA A 97 8.48 -7.62 -0.82
C ALA A 97 7.42 -6.74 -0.18
N ILE A 98 7.72 -5.45 -0.10
CA ILE A 98 6.83 -4.42 0.42
C ILE A 98 6.70 -3.32 -0.63
N GLY A 99 5.49 -2.86 -0.88
CA GLY A 99 5.20 -1.70 -1.69
C GLY A 99 4.94 -0.50 -0.82
N PHE A 100 5.62 0.59 -1.16
CA PHE A 100 5.42 1.89 -0.54
C PHE A 100 4.94 2.89 -1.58
N ARG A 101 4.28 3.96 -1.12
CA ARG A 101 3.90 5.07 -1.99
C ARG A 101 5.14 5.69 -2.64
N SER A 102 4.98 6.17 -3.87
CA SER A 102 6.03 6.86 -4.61
C SER A 102 6.05 8.38 -4.34
N LYS A 103 7.24 8.94 -4.04
CA LYS A 103 7.49 10.39 -3.89
C LYS A 103 7.30 11.18 -5.18
N LYS A 104 7.83 10.65 -6.29
CA LYS A 104 7.94 11.39 -7.56
C LYS A 104 6.67 11.38 -8.41
N TYR A 105 5.82 10.36 -8.23
CA TYR A 105 4.80 10.00 -9.22
C TYR A 105 3.38 9.95 -8.65
N SER A 106 3.13 10.70 -7.57
CA SER A 106 1.75 11.00 -7.16
C SER A 106 1.10 11.78 -8.30
N ASN A 107 0.25 11.12 -9.10
CA ASN A 107 -0.48 11.60 -10.29
C ASN A 107 0.13 11.37 -11.70
N ASP A 108 1.20 10.59 -11.88
CA ASP A 108 1.71 10.24 -13.23
C ASP A 108 1.76 8.71 -13.43
N PRO A 109 0.88 8.15 -14.29
CA PRO A 109 0.75 6.71 -14.50
C PRO A 109 1.77 6.12 -15.50
N GLU A 110 2.61 6.92 -16.16
CA GLU A 110 3.57 6.45 -17.17
C GLU A 110 4.92 6.04 -16.56
N LEU A 111 4.90 5.04 -15.67
CA LEU A 111 6.12 4.37 -15.19
C LEU A 111 6.48 3.20 -16.11
N GLU A 112 6.91 3.49 -17.34
CA GLU A 112 7.66 2.50 -18.12
C GLU A 112 9.09 2.45 -17.55
N THR A 113 9.42 1.35 -16.87
CA THR A 113 10.78 0.95 -16.44
C THR A 113 11.48 1.78 -15.35
N PHE A 114 11.16 1.53 -14.08
CA PHE A 114 12.01 1.89 -12.94
C PHE A 114 13.03 0.78 -12.66
N TYR A 115 14.30 1.05 -12.92
CA TYR A 115 15.43 0.17 -12.61
C TYR A 115 16.08 0.57 -11.29
N LEU A 116 15.82 -0.20 -10.22
CA LEU A 116 16.55 -0.11 -8.95
C LEU A 116 17.95 -0.70 -9.13
N ASN A 117 18.90 0.11 -9.60
CA ASN A 117 20.29 -0.33 -9.76
C ASN A 117 21.00 -0.50 -8.40
N TYR A 118 20.62 0.30 -7.39
CA TYR A 118 21.19 0.23 -6.05
C TYR A 118 20.09 0.25 -4.99
N PRO A 119 20.07 -0.75 -4.09
CA PRO A 119 19.12 -0.83 -2.96
C PRO A 119 19.06 0.42 -2.07
N VAL A 120 20.19 1.14 -1.92
CA VAL A 120 20.27 2.34 -1.05
C VAL A 120 19.49 3.54 -1.58
N ASP A 121 19.28 3.61 -2.89
CA ASP A 121 18.60 4.75 -3.55
C ASP A 121 17.07 4.64 -3.40
N ILE A 122 16.56 3.50 -2.93
CA ILE A 122 15.13 3.21 -2.80
C ILE A 122 14.39 4.25 -1.97
N TRP A 123 15.05 4.77 -0.93
CA TRP A 123 14.51 5.79 -0.04
C TRP A 123 14.31 7.15 -0.71
N GLU A 124 15.00 7.41 -1.82
CA GLU A 124 14.79 8.63 -2.60
C GLU A 124 13.45 8.61 -3.35
N PHE A 125 12.92 7.42 -3.62
CA PHE A 125 11.70 7.22 -4.43
C PHE A 125 10.47 6.89 -3.60
N VAL A 126 10.66 6.40 -2.37
CA VAL A 126 9.59 6.01 -1.46
C VAL A 126 9.14 7.17 -0.58
N ASP A 127 7.82 7.38 -0.51
CA ASP A 127 7.14 8.30 0.41
C ASP A 127 6.46 7.49 1.51
N LEU A 128 6.92 7.67 2.74
CA LEU A 128 6.37 7.03 3.94
C LEU A 128 5.33 7.90 4.65
N SER A 129 5.12 9.14 4.21
CA SER A 129 4.16 10.03 4.84
C SER A 129 2.72 9.54 4.60
N PRO A 130 1.83 9.67 5.59
CA PRO A 130 0.42 9.35 5.42
C PRO A 130 -0.22 10.28 4.38
N ILE A 131 -1.25 9.78 3.73
CA ILE A 131 -2.08 10.53 2.80
C ILE A 131 -3.28 11.06 3.55
N ASP A 132 -3.44 12.38 3.54
CA ASP A 132 -4.58 13.07 4.11
C ASP A 132 -5.72 13.18 3.08
N ILE A 133 -6.68 12.26 3.19
CA ILE A 133 -7.88 12.21 2.36
C ILE A 133 -8.91 13.19 2.93
N LYS A 134 -9.21 14.21 2.15
CA LYS A 134 -10.09 15.34 2.46
C LYS A 134 -11.04 15.55 1.29
N ARG A 135 -11.88 16.56 1.40
CA ARG A 135 -12.81 16.92 0.34
C ARG A 135 -12.10 17.37 -0.95
N GLY A 136 -12.51 16.80 -2.09
CA GLY A 136 -12.15 17.29 -3.42
C GLY A 136 -11.38 16.32 -4.32
N GLY A 137 -11.57 15.01 -4.14
CA GLY A 137 -10.93 13.97 -4.95
C GLY A 137 -11.27 14.03 -6.45
N PRO A 138 -10.72 13.11 -7.27
CA PRO A 138 -10.12 11.82 -6.88
C PRO A 138 -8.65 11.88 -6.44
N TYR A 139 -8.26 10.90 -5.62
CA TYR A 139 -6.88 10.69 -5.17
C TYR A 139 -6.21 9.57 -5.98
N TYR A 140 -4.95 9.77 -6.37
CA TYR A 140 -4.17 8.76 -7.09
C TYR A 140 -2.92 8.36 -6.30
N ILE A 141 -2.73 7.06 -6.10
CA ILE A 141 -1.64 6.48 -5.33
C ILE A 141 -0.88 5.53 -6.22
N SER A 142 0.37 5.88 -6.53
CA SER A 142 1.29 4.98 -7.20
C SER A 142 2.22 4.38 -6.15
N SER A 143 2.28 3.05 -6.09
CA SER A 143 3.16 2.33 -5.17
C SER A 143 4.27 1.60 -5.91
N ILE A 144 5.48 1.60 -5.36
CA ILE A 144 6.65 0.88 -5.90
C ILE A 144 6.92 -0.29 -4.96
N VAL A 145 6.88 -1.51 -5.48
CA VAL A 145 7.15 -2.73 -4.73
C VAL A 145 8.64 -3.05 -4.72
N VAL A 146 9.17 -3.36 -3.55
CA VAL A 146 10.60 -3.54 -3.33
C VAL A 146 10.86 -4.80 -2.53
N ASN A 147 11.85 -5.60 -2.96
CA ASN A 147 12.26 -6.81 -2.23
C ASN A 147 12.81 -6.40 -0.85
N VAL A 148 12.33 -7.06 0.21
CA VAL A 148 12.75 -6.78 1.60
C VAL A 148 14.27 -6.99 1.78
N GLU A 149 14.89 -7.93 1.06
CA GLU A 149 16.34 -8.14 1.10
C GLU A 149 17.14 -6.91 0.62
N ASN A 150 16.51 -6.05 -0.18
CA ASN A 150 17.09 -4.81 -0.68
C ASN A 150 16.77 -3.60 0.22
N VAL A 151 16.06 -3.80 1.33
CA VAL A 151 15.69 -2.70 2.24
C VAL A 151 16.33 -2.96 3.60
N PRO A 152 17.48 -2.33 3.91
CA PRO A 152 18.07 -2.40 5.24
C PRO A 152 17.05 -1.95 6.30
N ASP A 153 17.01 -2.65 7.43
CA ASP A 153 16.19 -2.30 8.60
C ASP A 153 14.67 -2.20 8.33
N CYS A 154 14.16 -2.88 7.31
CA CYS A 154 12.76 -2.82 6.89
C CYS A 154 11.75 -3.12 8.02
N SER A 155 12.07 -4.08 8.89
CA SER A 155 11.23 -4.44 10.05
C SER A 155 11.15 -3.32 11.10
N ILE A 156 12.23 -2.56 11.28
CA ILE A 156 12.29 -1.42 12.20
C ILE A 156 11.44 -0.27 11.66
N LEU A 157 11.59 0.05 10.37
CA LEU A 157 10.79 1.06 9.69
C LEU A 157 9.29 0.80 9.79
N PHE A 158 8.86 -0.42 9.54
CA PHE A 158 7.44 -0.77 9.63
C PHE A 158 6.90 -0.62 11.06
N SER A 159 7.71 -1.02 12.05
CA SER A 159 7.37 -0.86 13.45
C SER A 159 7.27 0.61 13.87
N GLU A 160 8.15 1.48 13.35
CA GLU A 160 8.12 2.92 13.62
C GLU A 160 6.89 3.61 13.00
N LEU A 161 6.55 3.28 11.74
CA LEU A 161 5.40 3.86 11.04
C LEU A 161 4.06 3.56 11.72
N LEU A 162 3.92 2.37 12.30
CA LEU A 162 2.71 1.97 13.03
C LEU A 162 2.70 2.47 14.49
N ARG A 163 3.87 2.77 15.08
CA ARG A 163 3.99 3.19 16.47
C ARG A 163 3.51 4.61 16.76
N GLU A 164 3.51 5.51 15.78
CA GLU A 164 3.14 6.92 16.02
C GLU A 164 1.70 7.12 16.54
N ASP A 165 0.82 6.13 16.39
CA ASP A 165 -0.55 6.16 16.95
C ASP A 165 -0.64 5.63 18.40
N GLU A 166 0.42 5.07 18.98
CA GLU A 166 0.50 4.71 20.41
C GLU A 166 0.77 5.92 21.32
N SER A 167 0.44 7.14 20.87
CA SER A 167 0.42 8.28 21.78
C SER A 167 -0.56 7.99 22.93
N PRO A 168 -0.14 8.17 24.20
CA PRO A 168 -0.96 7.80 25.34
C PRO A 168 -2.29 8.57 25.27
N PRO A 169 -3.42 7.98 25.70
CA PRO A 169 -4.69 8.69 25.72
C PRO A 169 -4.52 10.01 26.47
N PRO A 170 -5.15 11.11 26.01
CA PRO A 170 -5.04 12.39 26.68
C PRO A 170 -5.47 12.25 28.14
N LEU A 171 -4.61 12.72 29.06
CA LEU A 171 -4.83 12.76 30.50
C LEU A 171 -6.04 13.63 30.87
#